data_AF-A0A1S7QPD5-F1
#
_entry.id   AF-A0A1S7QPD5-F1
#
_cell.length_a   1.000
_cell.length_b   1.000
_cell.length_c   1.000
_cell.angle_alpha   90.00
_cell.angle_beta   90.00
_cell.angle_gamma   90.00
#
_symmetry.space_group_name_H-M   'P 1'
#
loop_
_entity.id
_entity.type
_entity.pdbx_description
1 polymer ?
#
loop_
_entity_poly.entity_id
_entity_poly.type
_entity_poly.pdbx_seq_one_letter_code
_entity_poly.pdbx_strand_id
1 'polypeptide(L)'
;MTDRDDDPVAPEDVKPTEAPSDIYAEDGSVRSDFLTMVGAAIADRDLLFLRKNVARLHESELGDLLESILPEQRHALVRLLGSDFDMTALTEVDEGIRLDIVDQMSNEQIAAGIGELDSDDAVYILEDLDDEDREDILSQLPFTERVRLMRALDYPESSAGRRMQTEFVAVPPFWTVGQTIDYLREEEELPESFSQIFVIDPTFKLVGALDLDRVLRAKRQVKIETIMHETNHSIPAEMDQEEAAQLFEQYDLLSAAVVDDNGRLVGVLTIDDVVDVIQEEAEEDLLRLGGVGDEELSDSIVSTSRSRVPWLAVNLLTAFLSASVISLFDATIQQIIALAILMPAVAGMGGNAGSQTMTVSVRALATKSLDIHNAARIIRREAGVGILNGMLFGCAIGIVAGVWFQDIHIGGIIATAMCLNMLAAALAGILIPLVLDKFGADPAVSSAVFVTAVTDIVGFFAFLGIATWWYGISG
;
A
#
# COMPACT_ATOMS: atom_id res chain seq x y z
N MET A 1 -81.62 7.32 -1.90
CA MET A 1 -80.40 7.76 -1.20
C MET A 1 -79.33 6.74 -1.59
N THR A 2 -79.01 6.67 -2.88
CA THR A 2 -77.95 7.39 -3.63
C THR A 2 -76.55 6.82 -3.37
N ASP A 3 -75.98 6.34 -4.47
CA ASP A 3 -74.63 5.81 -4.78
C ASP A 3 -73.44 6.31 -3.96
N ARG A 4 -72.45 5.41 -3.84
CA ARG A 4 -71.00 5.61 -4.09
C ARG A 4 -70.28 4.28 -3.88
N ASP A 5 -70.03 3.53 -4.95
CA ASP A 5 -68.81 3.54 -5.79
C ASP A 5 -67.68 2.73 -5.14
N ASP A 6 -67.59 1.46 -5.57
CA ASP A 6 -66.38 0.63 -5.59
C ASP A 6 -65.40 1.30 -6.58
N ASP A 7 -64.39 1.99 -6.07
CA ASP A 7 -63.24 2.38 -6.89
C ASP A 7 -62.25 1.21 -6.94
N PRO A 8 -61.84 0.73 -8.13
CA PRO A 8 -60.71 -0.16 -8.24
C PRO A 8 -59.44 0.64 -7.90
N VAL A 9 -58.64 0.12 -6.97
CA VAL A 9 -57.29 0.62 -6.69
C VAL A 9 -56.51 0.62 -8.01
N ALA A 10 -56.25 1.82 -8.54
CA ALA A 10 -55.38 2.01 -9.70
C ALA A 10 -54.00 1.39 -9.39
N PRO A 11 -53.32 0.79 -10.38
CA PRO A 11 -51.94 0.38 -10.18
C PRO A 11 -51.14 1.61 -9.76
N GLU A 12 -50.40 1.51 -8.65
CA GLU A 12 -49.43 2.54 -8.28
C GLU A 12 -48.56 2.82 -9.50
N ASP A 13 -48.56 4.08 -9.94
CA ASP A 13 -47.58 4.59 -10.89
C ASP A 13 -46.20 4.27 -10.33
N VAL A 14 -45.56 3.24 -10.87
CA VAL A 14 -44.12 3.02 -10.72
C VAL A 14 -43.47 4.21 -11.41
N LYS A 15 -43.23 5.27 -10.64
CA LYS A 15 -42.35 6.36 -11.08
C LYS A 15 -41.04 5.72 -11.55
N PRO A 16 -40.42 6.22 -12.63
CA PRO A 16 -39.06 5.80 -12.97
C PRO A 16 -38.22 6.04 -11.71
N THR A 17 -37.66 4.96 -11.16
CA THR A 17 -36.82 5.02 -9.97
C THR A 17 -35.65 5.92 -10.32
N GLU A 18 -35.71 7.19 -9.91
CA GLU A 18 -34.54 8.06 -9.97
C GLU A 18 -33.46 7.38 -9.15
N ALA A 19 -32.24 7.30 -9.70
CA ALA A 19 -31.12 6.77 -8.95
C ALA A 19 -31.00 7.54 -7.63
N PRO A 20 -30.67 6.85 -6.53
CA PRO A 20 -30.42 7.52 -5.26
C PRO A 20 -29.36 8.61 -5.43
N SER A 21 -29.42 9.65 -4.61
CA SER A 21 -28.44 10.76 -4.64
C SER A 21 -27.04 10.36 -4.17
N ASP A 22 -26.92 9.16 -3.59
CA ASP A 22 -25.70 8.60 -3.02
C ASP A 22 -25.66 7.11 -3.37
N ILE A 23 -24.53 6.67 -3.94
CA ILE A 23 -24.29 5.30 -4.36
C ILE A 23 -23.85 4.39 -3.21
N TYR A 24 -23.43 4.97 -2.07
CA TYR A 24 -22.89 4.25 -0.93
C TYR A 24 -23.92 3.92 0.14
N ALA A 25 -23.72 2.78 0.79
CA ALA A 25 -24.43 2.36 1.99
C ALA A 25 -23.76 2.94 3.24
N GLU A 26 -24.39 2.78 4.42
CA GLU A 26 -23.84 3.28 5.69
C GLU A 26 -22.47 2.66 6.06
N ASP A 27 -22.13 1.51 5.48
CA ASP A 27 -20.85 0.82 5.69
C ASP A 27 -19.79 1.16 4.64
N GLY A 28 -20.08 2.08 3.71
CA GLY A 28 -19.19 2.49 2.62
C GLY A 28 -19.23 1.57 1.39
N SER A 29 -20.00 0.47 1.41
CA SER A 29 -20.14 -0.38 0.22
C SER A 29 -21.07 0.23 -0.84
N VAL A 30 -20.85 -0.10 -2.11
CA VAL A 30 -21.80 0.27 -3.17
C VAL A 30 -23.13 -0.41 -2.91
N ARG A 31 -24.21 0.37 -2.90
CA ARG A 31 -25.53 -0.14 -2.52
C ARG A 31 -26.03 -1.21 -3.48
N SER A 32 -26.51 -2.31 -2.91
CA SER A 32 -27.09 -3.43 -3.66
C SER A 32 -28.25 -3.03 -4.60
N ASP A 33 -29.06 -2.02 -4.25
CA ASP A 33 -30.14 -1.54 -5.11
C ASP A 33 -29.61 -0.74 -6.30
N PHE A 34 -28.59 0.09 -6.09
CA PHE A 34 -27.87 0.77 -7.18
C PHE A 34 -27.21 -0.24 -8.13
N LEU A 35 -26.49 -1.23 -7.60
CA LEU A 35 -25.90 -2.31 -8.41
C LEU A 35 -26.95 -3.07 -9.23
N THR A 36 -28.12 -3.33 -8.63
CA THR A 36 -29.23 -3.98 -9.34
C THR A 36 -29.76 -3.11 -10.47
N MET A 37 -29.90 -1.80 -10.25
CA MET A 37 -30.35 -0.84 -11.27
C MET A 37 -29.33 -0.71 -12.41
N VAL A 38 -28.03 -0.61 -12.10
CA VAL A 38 -26.95 -0.58 -13.10
C VAL A 38 -26.94 -1.89 -13.90
N GLY A 39 -27.01 -3.05 -13.23
CA GLY A 39 -27.06 -4.35 -13.89
C GLY A 39 -28.26 -4.51 -14.84
N ALA A 40 -29.44 -4.02 -14.43
CA ALA A 40 -30.62 -3.98 -15.29
C ALA A 40 -30.44 -3.04 -16.48
N ALA A 41 -29.90 -1.84 -16.26
CA ALA A 41 -29.62 -0.86 -17.32
C ALA A 41 -28.61 -1.40 -18.35
N ILE A 42 -27.58 -2.13 -17.91
CA ILE A 42 -26.62 -2.81 -18.80
C ILE A 42 -27.35 -3.88 -19.63
N ALA A 43 -28.17 -4.73 -19.00
CA ALA A 43 -28.90 -5.79 -19.68
C ALA A 43 -29.89 -5.26 -20.72
N ASP A 44 -30.60 -4.18 -20.39
CA ASP A 44 -31.58 -3.52 -21.27
C ASP A 44 -30.94 -2.53 -22.26
N ARG A 45 -29.63 -2.28 -22.15
CA ARG A 45 -28.88 -1.26 -22.89
C ARG A 45 -29.48 0.14 -22.74
N ASP A 46 -29.92 0.49 -21.53
CA ASP A 46 -30.45 1.81 -21.20
C ASP A 46 -29.31 2.85 -21.09
N LEU A 47 -28.86 3.31 -22.25
CA LEU A 47 -27.80 4.33 -22.36
C LEU A 47 -28.17 5.65 -21.67
N LEU A 48 -29.47 5.96 -21.55
CA LEU A 48 -29.91 7.20 -20.93
C LEU A 48 -29.74 7.12 -19.41
N PHE A 49 -30.06 5.97 -18.81
CA PHE A 49 -29.77 5.72 -17.41
C PHE A 49 -28.26 5.73 -17.13
N LEU A 50 -27.47 4.99 -17.92
CA LEU A 50 -26.03 4.87 -17.71
C LEU A 50 -25.32 6.24 -17.83
N ARG A 51 -25.62 7.04 -18.86
CA ARG A 51 -25.03 8.38 -19.00
C ARG A 51 -25.45 9.37 -17.91
N LYS A 52 -26.66 9.21 -17.37
CA LYS A 52 -27.17 10.14 -16.36
C LYS A 52 -26.62 9.83 -14.97
N ASN A 53 -26.43 8.55 -14.64
CA ASN A 53 -26.16 8.10 -13.28
C ASN A 53 -24.83 7.36 -13.11
N VAL A 54 -24.15 6.96 -14.19
CA VAL A 54 -22.85 6.26 -14.14
C VAL A 54 -21.74 7.12 -14.75
N ALA A 55 -21.93 7.67 -15.95
CA ALA A 55 -20.92 8.53 -16.62
C ALA A 55 -20.67 9.91 -15.95
N ARG A 56 -21.22 10.12 -14.76
CA ARG A 56 -21.08 11.36 -13.97
C ARG A 56 -20.60 11.08 -12.55
N LEU A 57 -20.35 9.81 -12.26
CA LEU A 57 -19.69 9.41 -11.03
C LEU A 57 -18.26 9.95 -11.07
N HIS A 58 -17.72 10.24 -9.88
CA HIS A 58 -16.30 10.49 -9.71
C HIS A 58 -15.48 9.25 -10.14
N GLU A 59 -14.20 9.39 -10.51
CA GLU A 59 -13.36 8.24 -10.90
C GLU A 59 -13.39 7.12 -9.85
N SER A 60 -13.21 7.46 -8.57
CA SER A 60 -13.29 6.52 -7.44
C SER A 60 -14.66 5.85 -7.28
N GLU A 61 -15.76 6.59 -7.46
CA GLU A 61 -17.13 6.04 -7.44
C GLU A 61 -17.38 5.05 -8.59
N LEU A 62 -16.77 5.32 -9.76
CA LEU A 62 -16.83 4.45 -10.92
C LEU A 62 -15.92 3.22 -10.73
N GLY A 63 -14.75 3.38 -10.12
CA GLY A 63 -13.86 2.30 -9.71
C GLY A 63 -14.56 1.32 -8.78
N ASP A 64 -15.12 1.82 -7.66
CA ASP A 64 -15.91 1.02 -6.70
C ASP A 64 -17.06 0.25 -7.36
N LEU A 65 -17.74 0.88 -8.33
CA LEU A 65 -18.79 0.25 -9.11
C LEU A 65 -18.24 -0.89 -9.99
N LEU A 66 -17.11 -0.66 -10.67
CA LEU A 66 -16.46 -1.67 -11.51
C LEU A 66 -16.02 -2.87 -10.66
N GLU A 67 -15.47 -2.65 -9.47
CA GLU A 67 -15.10 -3.73 -8.54
C GLU A 67 -16.32 -4.56 -8.11
N SER A 68 -17.44 -3.87 -7.84
CA SER A 68 -18.64 -4.47 -7.29
C SER A 68 -19.50 -5.26 -8.29
N ILE A 69 -19.37 -5.00 -9.60
CA ILE A 69 -20.16 -5.69 -10.63
C ILE A 69 -19.45 -6.94 -11.19
N LEU A 70 -20.22 -7.80 -11.86
CA LEU A 70 -19.67 -9.02 -12.47
C LEU A 70 -18.76 -8.70 -13.67
N PRO A 71 -17.74 -9.52 -13.96
CA PRO A 71 -16.80 -9.28 -15.07
C PRO A 71 -17.51 -9.04 -16.41
N GLU A 72 -18.55 -9.82 -16.74
CA GLU A 72 -19.27 -9.64 -18.00
C GLU A 72 -20.04 -8.31 -18.07
N GLN A 73 -20.41 -7.75 -16.92
CA GLN A 73 -21.05 -6.45 -16.81
C GLN A 73 -20.04 -5.31 -16.96
N ARG A 74 -18.79 -5.46 -16.50
CA ARG A 74 -17.71 -4.47 -16.67
C ARG A 74 -17.48 -4.16 -18.14
N HIS A 75 -17.21 -5.20 -18.95
CA HIS A 75 -16.98 -5.00 -20.38
C HIS A 75 -18.20 -4.46 -21.11
N ALA A 76 -19.40 -4.85 -20.69
CA ALA A 76 -20.64 -4.35 -21.28
C ALA A 76 -20.83 -2.87 -20.93
N LEU A 77 -20.53 -2.46 -19.69
CA LEU A 77 -20.63 -1.08 -19.23
C LEU A 77 -19.66 -0.17 -20.00
N VAL A 78 -18.38 -0.52 -20.04
CA VAL A 78 -17.34 0.24 -20.77
C VAL A 78 -17.72 0.40 -22.24
N ARG A 79 -18.18 -0.68 -22.88
CA ARG A 79 -18.63 -0.64 -24.28
C ARG A 79 -19.89 0.20 -24.52
N LEU A 80 -20.84 0.19 -23.57
CA LEU A 80 -22.08 0.95 -23.68
C LEU A 80 -21.84 2.44 -23.47
N LEU A 81 -20.96 2.81 -22.54
CA LEU A 81 -20.56 4.19 -22.29
C LEU A 81 -19.67 4.73 -23.42
N GLY A 82 -18.77 3.90 -23.96
CA GLY A 82 -17.91 4.28 -25.08
C GLY A 82 -17.06 5.49 -24.71
N SER A 83 -17.19 6.59 -25.45
CA SER A 83 -16.48 7.84 -25.15
C SER A 83 -17.00 8.59 -23.91
N ASP A 84 -18.11 8.16 -23.31
CA ASP A 84 -18.60 8.70 -22.05
C ASP A 84 -18.05 7.91 -20.84
N PHE A 85 -17.20 6.90 -21.06
CA PHE A 85 -16.52 6.19 -19.99
C PHE A 85 -15.29 6.99 -19.58
N ASP A 86 -15.16 7.23 -18.28
CA ASP A 86 -14.00 7.92 -17.73
C ASP A 86 -12.85 6.93 -17.52
N MET A 87 -11.72 7.16 -18.18
CA MET A 87 -10.59 6.23 -18.15
C MET A 87 -9.75 6.35 -16.89
N THR A 88 -9.79 7.50 -16.19
CA THR A 88 -9.17 7.66 -14.85
C THR A 88 -9.74 6.65 -13.86
N ALA A 89 -11.00 6.23 -14.00
CA ALA A 89 -11.57 5.20 -13.11
C ALA A 89 -10.85 3.83 -13.18
N LEU A 90 -9.95 3.62 -14.16
CA LEU A 90 -9.09 2.43 -14.20
C LEU A 90 -7.89 2.51 -13.25
N THR A 91 -7.50 3.71 -12.80
CA THR A 91 -6.46 3.88 -11.78
C THR A 91 -6.99 3.49 -10.39
N GLU A 92 -8.31 3.57 -10.21
CA GLU A 92 -9.06 3.30 -8.97
C GLU A 92 -9.53 1.84 -8.82
N VAL A 93 -8.98 0.90 -9.58
CA VAL A 93 -9.34 -0.53 -9.49
C VAL A 93 -8.10 -1.41 -9.41
N ASP A 94 -8.27 -2.59 -8.78
CA ASP A 94 -7.30 -3.70 -8.81
C ASP A 94 -6.69 -3.92 -10.22
N GLU A 95 -5.38 -4.19 -10.31
CA GLU A 95 -4.62 -4.45 -11.54
C GLU A 95 -5.32 -5.53 -12.39
N GLY A 96 -5.77 -6.61 -11.75
CA GLY A 96 -6.47 -7.70 -12.44
C GLY A 96 -7.78 -7.26 -13.09
N ILE A 97 -8.49 -6.28 -12.52
CA ILE A 97 -9.72 -5.71 -13.09
C ILE A 97 -9.39 -4.74 -14.22
N ARG A 98 -8.39 -3.89 -14.04
CA ARG A 98 -7.90 -2.96 -15.07
C ARG A 98 -7.49 -3.73 -16.32
N LEU A 99 -6.64 -4.76 -16.19
CA LEU A 99 -6.20 -5.60 -17.31
C LEU A 99 -7.37 -6.31 -18.00
N ASP A 100 -8.31 -6.89 -17.24
CA ASP A 100 -9.51 -7.53 -17.80
C ASP A 100 -10.35 -6.56 -18.65
N ILE A 101 -10.44 -5.29 -18.26
CA ILE A 101 -11.11 -4.25 -19.03
C ILE A 101 -10.29 -3.87 -20.27
N VAL A 102 -9.01 -3.55 -20.10
CA VAL A 102 -8.14 -3.04 -21.16
C VAL A 102 -7.92 -4.07 -22.27
N ASP A 103 -7.75 -5.35 -21.93
CA ASP A 103 -7.63 -6.48 -22.88
C ASP A 103 -8.84 -6.62 -23.83
N GLN A 104 -9.99 -6.07 -23.45
CA GLN A 104 -11.22 -6.10 -24.26
C GLN A 104 -11.44 -4.83 -25.10
N MET A 105 -10.57 -3.82 -24.93
CA MET A 105 -10.56 -2.59 -25.71
C MET A 105 -9.61 -2.73 -26.89
N SER A 106 -9.83 -1.96 -27.96
CA SER A 106 -8.81 -1.86 -29.01
C SER A 106 -7.74 -0.85 -28.63
N ASN A 107 -6.51 -1.05 -29.10
CA ASN A 107 -5.40 -0.13 -28.89
C ASN A 107 -5.74 1.30 -29.35
N GLU A 108 -6.58 1.46 -30.37
CA GLU A 108 -7.10 2.78 -30.79
C GLU A 108 -8.04 3.41 -29.76
N GLN A 109 -8.87 2.63 -29.08
CA GLN A 109 -9.74 3.14 -28.01
C GLN A 109 -8.92 3.55 -26.79
N ILE A 110 -7.92 2.74 -26.44
CA ILE A 110 -7.02 3.03 -25.31
C ILE A 110 -6.20 4.29 -25.61
N ALA A 111 -5.61 4.40 -26.81
CA ALA A 111 -4.87 5.59 -27.23
C ALA A 111 -5.74 6.86 -27.23
N ALA A 112 -7.01 6.76 -27.63
CA ALA A 112 -7.93 7.89 -27.60
C ALA A 112 -8.27 8.32 -26.16
N GLY A 113 -8.42 7.37 -25.23
CA GLY A 113 -8.68 7.67 -23.82
C GLY A 113 -7.45 8.25 -23.12
N ILE A 114 -6.29 7.62 -23.30
CA ILE A 114 -5.01 8.04 -22.69
C ILE A 114 -4.61 9.46 -23.11
N GLY A 115 -4.91 9.87 -24.34
CA GLY A 115 -4.61 11.23 -24.80
C GLY A 115 -5.40 12.33 -24.09
N GLU A 116 -6.42 11.99 -23.30
CA GLU A 116 -7.20 12.93 -22.49
C GLU A 116 -6.83 12.89 -20.99
N LEU A 117 -5.97 11.95 -20.57
CA LEU A 117 -5.55 11.78 -19.18
C LEU A 117 -4.35 12.65 -18.82
N ASP A 118 -4.18 12.91 -17.53
CA ASP A 118 -2.92 13.40 -16.99
C ASP A 118 -1.81 12.33 -17.16
N SER A 119 -0.55 12.77 -17.24
CA SER A 119 0.52 11.88 -17.71
C SER A 119 0.86 10.74 -16.77
N ASP A 120 0.68 10.95 -15.47
CA ASP A 120 0.80 9.96 -14.40
C ASP A 120 -0.26 8.86 -14.50
N ASP A 121 -1.54 9.22 -14.64
CA ASP A 121 -2.64 8.27 -14.85
C ASP A 121 -2.43 7.44 -16.13
N ALA A 122 -2.02 8.12 -17.21
CA ALA A 122 -1.68 7.47 -18.46
C ALA A 122 -0.53 6.47 -18.28
N VAL A 123 0.52 6.84 -17.53
CA VAL A 123 1.65 5.95 -17.25
C VAL A 123 1.22 4.75 -16.42
N TYR A 124 0.38 4.97 -15.41
CA TYR A 124 -0.14 3.93 -14.52
C TYR A 124 -0.96 2.88 -15.29
N ILE A 125 -1.78 3.29 -16.26
CA ILE A 125 -2.51 2.34 -17.12
C ILE A 125 -1.57 1.64 -18.10
N LEU A 126 -0.58 2.35 -18.66
CA LEU A 126 0.32 1.80 -19.68
C LEU A 126 1.35 0.83 -19.12
N GLU A 127 1.74 0.94 -17.85
CA GLU A 127 2.82 0.12 -17.30
C GLU A 127 2.45 -1.33 -17.10
N ASP A 128 1.17 -1.63 -16.90
CA ASP A 128 0.65 -3.00 -16.77
C ASP A 128 0.51 -3.72 -18.12
N LEU A 129 0.53 -2.98 -19.23
CA LEU A 129 0.39 -3.54 -20.58
C LEU A 129 1.68 -4.20 -21.05
N ASP A 130 1.53 -5.21 -21.89
CA ASP A 130 2.69 -5.84 -22.50
C ASP A 130 3.37 -4.88 -23.51
N ASP A 131 4.66 -5.14 -23.75
CA ASP A 131 5.50 -4.28 -24.59
C ASP A 131 4.94 -4.06 -26.01
N GLU A 132 4.23 -5.03 -26.58
CA GLU A 132 3.70 -4.93 -27.95
C GLU A 132 2.51 -3.98 -28.01
N ASP A 133 1.52 -4.15 -27.14
CA ASP A 133 0.34 -3.29 -27.08
C ASP A 133 0.71 -1.87 -26.63
N ARG A 134 1.60 -1.74 -25.64
CA ARG A 134 2.10 -0.44 -25.18
C ARG A 134 2.75 0.37 -26.30
N GLU A 135 3.64 -0.22 -27.09
CA GLU A 135 4.29 0.48 -28.21
C GLU A 135 3.29 0.85 -29.31
N ASP A 136 2.31 -0.02 -29.60
CA ASP A 136 1.27 0.27 -30.58
C ASP A 136 0.40 1.46 -30.14
N ILE A 137 -0.07 1.48 -28.90
CA ILE A 137 -0.83 2.59 -28.30
C ILE A 137 -0.04 3.89 -28.36
N LEU A 138 1.21 3.87 -27.87
CA LEU A 138 2.09 5.05 -27.88
C LEU A 138 2.32 5.58 -29.30
N SER A 139 2.37 4.70 -30.30
CA SER A 139 2.59 5.09 -31.70
C SER A 139 1.44 5.91 -32.31
N GLN A 140 0.24 5.82 -31.72
CA GLN A 140 -0.97 6.52 -32.15
C GLN A 140 -1.10 7.91 -31.53
N LEU A 141 -0.38 8.17 -30.44
CA LEU A 141 -0.39 9.47 -29.76
C LEU A 141 0.40 10.54 -30.54
N PRO A 142 0.03 11.83 -30.38
CA PRO A 142 0.86 12.97 -30.77
C PRO A 142 2.32 12.80 -30.33
N PHE A 143 3.24 13.27 -31.18
CA PHE A 143 4.69 13.10 -30.94
C PHE A 143 5.14 13.62 -29.57
N THR A 144 4.59 14.75 -29.12
CA THR A 144 4.97 15.37 -27.85
C THR A 144 4.52 14.53 -26.64
N GLU A 145 3.25 14.09 -26.62
CA GLU A 145 2.70 13.24 -25.56
C GLU A 145 3.43 11.90 -25.49
N ARG A 146 3.61 11.22 -26.63
CA ARG A 146 4.37 9.97 -26.67
C ARG A 146 5.75 10.11 -26.02
N VAL A 147 6.49 11.17 -26.34
CA VAL A 147 7.83 11.38 -25.79
C VAL A 147 7.82 11.62 -24.28
N ARG A 148 6.76 12.28 -23.75
CA ARG A 148 6.58 12.47 -22.30
C ARG A 148 6.32 11.14 -21.61
N LEU A 149 5.32 10.39 -22.08
CA LEU A 149 4.95 9.09 -21.50
C LEU A 149 6.09 8.07 -21.57
N MET A 150 6.77 7.96 -22.72
CA MET A 150 7.94 7.09 -22.85
C MET A 150 9.04 7.42 -21.84
N ARG A 151 9.26 8.72 -21.57
CA ARG A 151 10.26 9.14 -20.60
C ARG A 151 9.84 8.80 -19.16
N ALA A 152 8.56 8.91 -18.84
CA ALA A 152 8.04 8.50 -17.54
C ALA A 152 8.17 6.98 -17.34
N LEU A 153 7.80 6.20 -18.38
CA LEU A 153 7.94 4.74 -18.45
C LEU A 153 9.42 4.25 -18.41
N ASP A 154 10.40 5.12 -18.63
CA ASP A 154 11.83 4.80 -18.51
C ASP A 154 12.34 4.85 -17.04
N TYR A 155 11.63 5.54 -16.13
CA TYR A 155 11.98 5.58 -14.70
C TYR A 155 11.62 4.27 -14.01
N PRO A 156 12.26 3.87 -12.90
CA PRO A 156 11.85 2.68 -12.15
C PRO A 156 10.37 2.75 -11.70
N GLU A 157 9.66 1.63 -11.67
CA GLU A 157 8.21 1.56 -11.34
C GLU A 157 7.88 2.26 -10.00
N SER A 158 8.59 1.93 -8.92
CA SER A 158 8.36 2.54 -7.60
C SER A 158 9.13 3.85 -7.38
N SER A 159 9.24 4.72 -8.40
CA SER A 159 10.00 5.98 -8.31
C SER A 159 9.15 7.23 -8.48
N ALA A 160 9.62 8.34 -7.91
CA ALA A 160 9.02 9.66 -8.04
C ALA A 160 8.81 10.09 -9.50
N GLY A 161 9.72 9.72 -10.39
CA GLY A 161 9.63 10.00 -11.83
C GLY A 161 8.62 9.14 -12.58
N ARG A 162 8.22 8.00 -12.01
CA ARG A 162 7.13 7.19 -12.54
C ARG A 162 5.76 7.75 -12.16
N ARG A 163 5.65 8.26 -10.93
CA ARG A 163 4.44 8.86 -10.36
C ARG A 163 4.27 10.37 -10.64
N MET A 164 5.18 11.01 -11.39
CA MET A 164 5.10 12.46 -11.61
C MET A 164 4.19 12.82 -12.79
N GLN A 165 3.51 13.95 -12.65
CA GLN A 165 2.89 14.67 -13.76
C GLN A 165 3.94 15.45 -14.54
N THR A 166 3.85 15.43 -15.87
CA THR A 166 4.73 16.20 -16.76
C THR A 166 4.14 17.56 -17.13
N GLU A 167 2.88 17.76 -16.81
CA GLU A 167 2.09 18.97 -16.95
C GLU A 167 2.29 19.85 -15.71
N PHE A 168 3.10 20.90 -15.83
CA PHE A 168 3.36 21.83 -14.72
C PHE A 168 3.53 23.26 -15.21
N VAL A 169 3.27 24.21 -14.30
CA VAL A 169 3.46 25.63 -14.60
C VAL A 169 4.89 26.06 -14.28
N ALA A 170 5.61 26.52 -15.30
CA ALA A 170 6.96 27.06 -15.14
C ALA A 170 7.14 28.46 -15.74
N VAL A 171 7.77 29.37 -15.01
CA VAL A 171 7.99 30.77 -15.45
C VAL A 171 9.44 31.23 -15.20
N PRO A 172 9.95 32.20 -15.98
CA PRO A 172 11.28 32.74 -15.75
C PRO A 172 11.32 33.74 -14.57
N PRO A 173 12.45 33.83 -13.83
CA PRO A 173 12.55 34.64 -12.61
C PRO A 173 12.38 36.14 -12.82
N PHE A 174 12.68 36.65 -14.03
CA PHE A 174 12.65 38.07 -14.34
C PHE A 174 11.26 38.59 -14.73
N TRP A 175 10.27 37.71 -14.88
CA TRP A 175 8.88 38.13 -15.09
C TRP A 175 8.32 38.88 -13.89
N THR A 176 7.34 39.72 -14.15
CA THR A 176 6.52 40.34 -13.11
C THR A 176 5.31 39.45 -12.78
N VAL A 177 4.76 39.64 -11.59
CA VAL A 177 3.49 39.00 -11.17
C VAL A 177 2.39 39.25 -12.18
N GLY A 178 2.32 40.46 -12.75
CA GLY A 178 1.36 40.81 -13.79
C GLY A 178 1.52 39.96 -15.05
N GLN A 179 2.75 39.84 -15.56
CA GLN A 179 3.05 38.99 -16.72
C GLN A 179 2.75 37.51 -16.46
N THR A 180 3.07 37.04 -15.24
CA THR A 180 2.79 35.66 -14.83
C THR A 180 1.28 35.40 -14.83
N ILE A 181 0.49 36.29 -14.24
CA ILE A 181 -0.98 36.17 -14.24
C ILE A 181 -1.55 36.23 -15.67
N ASP A 182 -0.97 37.06 -16.54
CA ASP A 182 -1.46 37.18 -17.92
C ASP A 182 -1.14 35.89 -18.70
N TYR A 183 0.07 35.32 -18.53
CA TYR A 183 0.42 33.99 -19.07
C TYR A 183 -0.54 32.89 -18.59
N LEU A 184 -0.79 32.81 -17.28
CA LEU A 184 -1.73 31.85 -16.68
C LEU A 184 -3.17 31.94 -17.19
N ARG A 185 -3.55 33.04 -17.85
CA ARG A 185 -4.90 33.26 -18.38
C ARG A 185 -5.00 33.05 -19.88
N GLU A 186 -3.87 33.12 -20.59
CA GLU A 186 -3.79 33.08 -22.04
C GLU A 186 -3.30 31.73 -22.55
N GLU A 187 -2.52 30.99 -21.75
CA GLU A 187 -2.01 29.66 -22.11
C GLU A 187 -3.10 28.60 -21.99
N GLU A 188 -3.29 27.80 -23.05
CA GLU A 188 -4.30 26.75 -23.12
C GLU A 188 -3.72 25.37 -22.71
N GLU A 189 -2.39 25.20 -22.73
CA GLU A 189 -1.69 23.95 -22.42
C GLU A 189 -1.23 23.84 -20.94
N LEU A 190 -1.91 24.52 -20.01
CA LEU A 190 -1.62 24.41 -18.57
C LEU A 190 -2.41 23.26 -17.94
N PRO A 191 -1.89 22.61 -16.89
CA PRO A 191 -2.66 21.62 -16.13
C PRO A 191 -3.97 22.24 -15.60
N GLU A 192 -5.03 21.43 -15.53
CA GLU A 192 -6.34 21.88 -15.05
C GLU A 192 -6.30 22.38 -13.61
N SER A 193 -5.51 21.69 -12.77
CA SER A 193 -5.28 22.00 -11.37
C SER A 193 -3.78 22.11 -11.10
N PHE A 194 -3.38 23.13 -10.35
CA PHE A 194 -2.01 23.25 -9.84
C PHE A 194 -2.00 24.13 -8.59
N SER A 195 -1.15 23.79 -7.62
CA SER A 195 -1.02 24.54 -6.36
C SER A 195 0.19 25.49 -6.33
N GLN A 196 1.20 25.20 -7.16
CA GLN A 196 2.46 25.93 -7.21
C GLN A 196 2.87 26.30 -8.65
N ILE A 197 3.70 27.34 -8.76
CA ILE A 197 4.34 27.76 -10.01
C ILE A 197 5.86 27.63 -9.82
N PHE A 198 6.50 26.84 -10.67
CA PHE A 198 7.94 26.64 -10.62
C PHE A 198 8.66 27.76 -11.36
N VAL A 199 9.83 28.13 -10.85
CA VAL A 199 10.68 29.14 -11.45
C VAL A 199 11.89 28.45 -12.05
N ILE A 200 12.10 28.64 -13.35
CA ILE A 200 13.16 27.98 -14.10
C ILE A 200 14.08 28.98 -14.81
N ASP A 201 15.34 28.58 -14.99
CA ASP A 201 16.29 29.30 -15.82
C ASP A 201 16.18 28.90 -17.33
N PRO A 202 16.87 29.58 -18.25
CA PRO A 202 16.83 29.23 -19.68
C PRO A 202 17.37 27.83 -20.03
N THR A 203 18.00 27.14 -19.09
CA THR A 203 18.48 25.75 -19.23
C THR A 203 17.53 24.73 -18.57
N PHE A 204 16.32 25.17 -18.19
CA PHE A 204 15.29 24.41 -17.46
C PHE A 204 15.69 23.98 -16.05
N LYS A 205 16.74 24.58 -15.47
CA LYS A 205 17.07 24.31 -14.07
C LYS A 205 16.07 24.96 -13.14
N LEU A 206 15.63 24.20 -12.15
CA LEU A 206 14.77 24.69 -11.08
C LEU A 206 15.56 25.69 -10.21
N VAL A 207 15.05 26.91 -10.08
CA VAL A 207 15.66 27.97 -9.27
C VAL A 207 14.79 28.41 -8.09
N GLY A 208 13.52 28.02 -8.07
CA GLY A 208 12.61 28.28 -6.97
C GLY A 208 11.17 27.91 -7.30
N ALA A 209 10.26 28.20 -6.38
CA ALA A 209 8.82 28.04 -6.56
C ALA A 209 8.04 29.20 -5.95
N LEU A 210 6.75 29.27 -6.31
CA LEU A 210 5.78 30.25 -5.85
C LEU A 210 4.48 29.56 -5.51
N ASP A 211 3.96 29.86 -4.33
CA ASP A 211 2.61 29.49 -3.96
C ASP A 211 1.61 30.46 -4.59
N LEU A 212 0.46 29.94 -5.03
CA LEU A 212 -0.58 30.75 -5.67
C LEU A 212 -1.08 31.88 -4.78
N ASP A 213 -1.22 31.66 -3.48
CA ASP A 213 -1.66 32.68 -2.53
C ASP A 213 -0.68 33.88 -2.51
N ARG A 214 0.62 33.61 -2.65
CA ARG A 214 1.66 34.65 -2.68
C ARG A 214 1.57 35.47 -3.96
N VAL A 215 1.32 34.84 -5.10
CA VAL A 215 1.11 35.52 -6.39
C VAL A 215 -0.13 36.42 -6.34
N LEU A 216 -1.24 35.92 -5.79
CA LEU A 216 -2.50 36.65 -5.67
C LEU A 216 -2.41 37.87 -4.73
N ARG A 217 -1.55 37.80 -3.71
CA ARG A 217 -1.37 38.88 -2.71
C ARG A 217 -0.29 39.90 -3.12
N ALA A 218 0.55 39.58 -4.10
CA ALA A 218 1.62 40.44 -4.56
C ALA A 218 1.12 41.50 -5.56
N LYS A 219 1.80 42.66 -5.61
CA LYS A 219 1.47 43.70 -6.59
C LYS A 219 1.99 43.28 -7.97
N ARG A 220 1.20 43.53 -9.02
CA ARG A 220 1.50 43.13 -10.40
C ARG A 220 2.90 43.53 -10.91
N GLN A 221 3.45 44.66 -10.50
CA GLN A 221 4.77 45.14 -10.93
C GLN A 221 5.97 44.48 -10.23
N VAL A 222 5.73 43.68 -9.18
CA VAL A 222 6.80 42.97 -8.46
C VAL A 222 7.32 41.83 -9.32
N LYS A 223 8.64 41.61 -9.31
CA LYS A 223 9.26 40.50 -10.03
C LYS A 223 9.14 39.18 -9.27
N ILE A 224 9.04 38.08 -10.02
CA ILE A 224 9.01 36.71 -9.49
C ILE A 224 10.24 36.42 -8.63
N GLU A 225 11.45 36.76 -9.08
CA GLU A 225 12.70 36.55 -8.31
C GLU A 225 12.70 37.18 -6.91
N THR A 226 11.85 38.20 -6.67
CA THR A 226 11.74 38.88 -5.37
C THR A 226 10.77 38.19 -4.41
N ILE A 227 9.86 37.37 -4.95
CA ILE A 227 8.80 36.71 -4.19
C ILE A 227 8.84 35.18 -4.29
N MET A 228 9.73 34.60 -5.08
CA MET A 228 9.93 33.16 -5.05
C MET A 228 10.57 32.73 -3.74
N HIS A 229 10.38 31.47 -3.37
CA HIS A 229 11.15 30.80 -2.33
C HIS A 229 12.05 29.75 -2.99
N GLU A 230 13.19 29.45 -2.37
CA GLU A 230 14.05 28.36 -2.84
C GLU A 230 13.34 27.03 -2.61
N THR A 231 13.33 26.16 -3.63
CA THR A 231 12.83 24.79 -3.55
C THR A 231 13.85 23.93 -2.84
N ASN A 232 13.88 24.01 -1.51
CA ASN A 232 14.76 23.19 -0.67
C ASN A 232 14.38 21.70 -0.65
N HIS A 233 13.27 21.34 -1.30
CA HIS A 233 12.65 20.02 -1.29
C HIS A 233 12.37 19.52 -2.72
N SER A 234 13.26 19.79 -3.68
CA SER A 234 13.15 19.17 -5.00
C SER A 234 13.40 17.66 -4.89
N ILE A 235 12.54 16.88 -5.53
CA ILE A 235 12.58 15.42 -5.50
C ILE A 235 13.35 14.92 -6.73
N PRO A 236 14.43 14.14 -6.59
CA PRO A 236 15.06 13.47 -7.72
C PRO A 236 14.10 12.48 -8.39
N ALA A 237 14.08 12.40 -9.72
CA ALA A 237 13.17 11.51 -10.43
C ALA A 237 13.39 10.00 -10.13
N GLU A 238 14.63 9.62 -9.79
CA GLU A 238 14.96 8.24 -9.38
C GLU A 238 14.77 8.00 -7.88
N MET A 239 14.31 8.99 -7.11
CA MET A 239 13.97 8.80 -5.69
C MET A 239 12.83 7.80 -5.57
N ASP A 240 12.94 6.91 -4.60
CA ASP A 240 11.89 5.96 -4.24
C ASP A 240 10.59 6.68 -3.86
N GLN A 241 9.45 6.14 -4.27
CA GLN A 241 8.14 6.76 -4.05
C GLN A 241 7.79 6.88 -2.55
N GLU A 242 8.19 5.92 -1.72
CA GLU A 242 7.99 5.96 -0.26
C GLU A 242 8.83 7.10 0.36
N GLU A 243 10.07 7.28 -0.11
CA GLU A 243 10.91 8.39 0.33
C GLU A 243 10.35 9.75 -0.10
N ALA A 244 9.81 9.84 -1.32
CA ALA A 244 9.13 11.03 -1.80
C ALA A 244 7.90 11.35 -0.94
N ALA A 245 7.06 10.36 -0.65
CA ALA A 245 5.88 10.50 0.20
C ALA A 245 6.21 11.00 1.62
N GLN A 246 7.31 10.52 2.19
CA GLN A 246 7.80 10.99 3.49
C GLN A 246 8.19 12.48 3.48
N LEU A 247 8.71 13.02 2.37
CA LEU A 247 8.98 14.45 2.24
C LEU A 247 7.69 15.27 2.25
N PHE A 248 6.63 14.78 1.59
CA PHE A 248 5.32 15.42 1.61
C PHE A 248 4.74 15.46 3.03
N GLU A 249 4.77 14.34 3.76
CA GLU A 249 4.32 14.29 5.16
C GLU A 249 5.16 15.21 6.06
N GLN A 250 6.49 15.19 5.92
CA GLN A 250 7.39 15.95 6.78
C GLN A 250 7.26 17.47 6.61
N TYR A 251 7.03 17.92 5.38
CA TYR A 251 7.05 19.33 5.02
C TYR A 251 5.66 19.90 4.70
N ASP A 252 4.60 19.12 4.89
CA ASP A 252 3.20 19.49 4.58
C ASP A 252 3.06 20.00 3.13
N LEU A 253 3.67 19.31 2.17
CA LEU A 253 3.71 19.74 0.77
C LEU A 253 2.36 19.46 0.08
N LEU A 254 1.91 20.40 -0.75
CA LEU A 254 0.78 20.19 -1.67
C LEU A 254 1.23 19.71 -3.05
N SER A 255 2.49 20.01 -3.40
CA SER A 255 3.15 19.56 -4.62
C SER A 255 4.65 19.69 -4.45
N ALA A 256 5.43 18.95 -5.22
CA ALA A 256 6.89 19.04 -5.22
C ALA A 256 7.47 18.95 -6.62
N ALA A 257 8.47 19.78 -6.92
CA ALA A 257 9.19 19.72 -8.19
C ALA A 257 10.02 18.43 -8.28
N VAL A 258 9.86 17.69 -9.38
CA VAL A 258 10.69 16.54 -9.72
C VAL A 258 11.81 16.95 -10.67
N VAL A 259 13.04 16.57 -10.36
CA VAL A 259 14.24 16.99 -11.10
C VAL A 259 15.08 15.82 -11.60
N ASP A 260 15.72 16.00 -12.77
CA ASP A 260 16.75 15.08 -13.26
C ASP A 260 18.11 15.26 -12.55
N ASP A 261 19.07 14.38 -12.87
CA ASP A 261 20.45 14.44 -12.36
C ASP A 261 21.18 15.78 -12.60
N ASN A 262 20.72 16.56 -13.59
CA ASN A 262 21.29 17.86 -13.91
C ASN A 262 20.58 19.02 -13.17
N GLY A 263 19.58 18.71 -12.34
CA GLY A 263 18.74 19.66 -11.63
C GLY A 263 17.71 20.36 -12.53
N ARG A 264 17.36 19.76 -13.66
CA ARG A 264 16.31 20.27 -14.54
C ARG A 264 14.96 19.80 -14.07
N LEU A 265 13.97 20.69 -14.10
CA LEU A 265 12.58 20.35 -13.81
C LEU A 265 12.06 19.41 -14.92
N VAL A 266 11.57 18.24 -14.51
CA VAL A 266 11.06 17.21 -15.43
C VAL A 266 9.60 16.86 -15.17
N GLY A 267 9.09 17.16 -13.99
CA GLY A 267 7.70 16.93 -13.61
C GLY A 267 7.38 17.53 -12.25
N VAL A 268 6.18 17.23 -11.77
CA VAL A 268 5.67 17.59 -10.46
C VAL A 268 5.02 16.37 -9.83
N LEU A 269 5.22 16.16 -8.53
CA LEU A 269 4.42 15.24 -7.74
C LEU A 269 3.33 16.04 -7.03
N THR A 270 2.12 15.50 -6.97
CA THR A 270 0.99 16.08 -6.25
C THR A 270 0.76 15.36 -4.93
N ILE A 271 -0.09 15.90 -4.06
CA ILE A 271 -0.38 15.27 -2.76
C ILE A 271 -1.38 14.14 -2.89
N ASP A 272 -2.27 14.20 -3.89
CA ASP A 272 -3.23 13.17 -4.25
C ASP A 272 -2.52 11.86 -4.58
N ASP A 273 -1.61 11.85 -5.56
CA ASP A 273 -0.81 10.64 -5.89
C ASP A 273 -0.02 10.10 -4.69
N VAL A 274 0.50 11.02 -3.87
CA VAL A 274 1.27 10.66 -2.68
C VAL A 274 0.41 10.02 -1.61
N VAL A 275 -0.86 10.41 -1.48
CA VAL A 275 -1.79 9.77 -0.55
C VAL A 275 -2.04 8.32 -0.96
N ASP A 276 -2.10 8.03 -2.26
CA ASP A 276 -2.25 6.67 -2.76
C ASP A 276 -0.99 5.85 -2.54
N VAL A 277 0.18 6.41 -2.84
CA VAL A 277 1.47 5.77 -2.49
C VAL A 277 1.54 5.43 -1.00
N ILE A 278 1.13 6.33 -0.09
CA ILE A 278 1.13 6.05 1.36
C ILE A 278 0.22 4.87 1.71
N GLN A 279 -0.92 4.73 1.03
CA GLN A 279 -1.87 3.64 1.26
C GLN A 279 -1.34 2.32 0.69
N GLU A 280 -0.88 2.33 -0.56
CA GLU A 280 -0.26 1.19 -1.24
C GLU A 280 0.91 0.62 -0.42
N GLU A 281 1.87 1.47 -0.03
CA GLU A 281 3.04 1.07 0.75
C GLU A 281 2.64 0.50 2.13
N ALA A 282 1.61 1.07 2.75
CA ALA A 282 1.10 0.57 4.03
C ALA A 282 0.41 -0.79 3.89
N GLU A 283 -0.32 -1.02 2.80
CA GLU A 283 -0.95 -2.30 2.49
C GLU A 283 0.11 -3.37 2.15
N GLU A 284 1.07 -3.01 1.30
CA GLU A 284 2.24 -3.83 0.96
C GLU A 284 2.97 -4.29 2.22
N ASP A 285 3.32 -3.37 3.12
CA ASP A 285 3.94 -3.67 4.41
C ASP A 285 3.11 -4.67 5.25
N LEU A 286 1.79 -4.50 5.28
CA LEU A 286 0.88 -5.36 6.02
C LEU A 286 0.81 -6.78 5.42
N LEU A 287 0.71 -6.91 4.11
CA LEU A 287 0.71 -8.19 3.39
C LEU A 287 2.05 -8.91 3.59
N ARG A 288 3.15 -8.18 3.43
CA ARG A 288 4.51 -8.69 3.59
C ARG A 288 4.79 -9.17 5.01
N LEU A 289 4.31 -8.46 6.04
CA LEU A 289 4.35 -8.94 7.43
C LEU A 289 3.65 -10.30 7.62
N GLY A 290 2.62 -10.59 6.83
CA GLY A 290 1.93 -11.87 6.77
C GLY A 290 2.66 -12.97 5.99
N GLY A 291 3.79 -12.65 5.34
CA GLY A 291 4.46 -13.52 4.38
C GLY A 291 3.66 -13.71 3.09
N VAL A 292 2.81 -12.75 2.78
CA VAL A 292 2.01 -12.65 1.55
C VAL A 292 2.72 -11.66 0.63
N GLY A 293 2.74 -11.96 -0.68
CA GLY A 293 3.25 -11.02 -1.69
C GLY A 293 2.15 -10.06 -2.14
N ASP A 294 2.34 -9.48 -3.33
CA ASP A 294 1.39 -8.57 -3.97
C ASP A 294 0.22 -9.40 -4.53
N GLU A 295 -0.69 -9.81 -3.64
CA GLU A 295 -1.88 -10.61 -3.95
C GLU A 295 -3.13 -9.73 -3.87
N GLU A 296 -3.91 -9.68 -4.95
CA GLU A 296 -5.18 -8.95 -4.99
C GLU A 296 -6.38 -9.84 -4.65
N LEU A 297 -7.53 -9.22 -4.35
CA LEU A 297 -8.79 -9.95 -4.13
C LEU A 297 -9.34 -10.55 -5.44
N SER A 298 -9.03 -9.92 -6.56
CA SER A 298 -9.36 -10.36 -7.93
C SER A 298 -8.67 -11.68 -8.32
N ASP A 299 -7.66 -12.09 -7.56
CA ASP A 299 -6.63 -13.02 -7.97
C ASP A 299 -7.07 -14.51 -7.92
N SER A 300 -6.52 -15.34 -8.80
CA SER A 300 -6.96 -16.74 -8.94
C SER A 300 -6.37 -17.66 -7.85
N ILE A 301 -7.10 -18.73 -7.48
CA ILE A 301 -6.60 -19.74 -6.51
C ILE A 301 -5.18 -20.26 -6.85
N VAL A 302 -4.84 -20.35 -8.14
CA VAL A 302 -3.54 -20.87 -8.60
C VAL A 302 -2.43 -19.81 -8.49
N SER A 303 -2.70 -18.54 -8.81
CA SER A 303 -1.73 -17.45 -8.63
C SER A 303 -1.45 -17.23 -7.15
N THR A 304 -2.49 -17.08 -6.33
CA THR A 304 -2.40 -16.97 -4.86
C THR A 304 -1.66 -18.16 -4.23
N SER A 305 -1.82 -19.37 -4.75
CA SER A 305 -1.05 -20.51 -4.21
C SER A 305 0.43 -20.45 -4.60
N ARG A 306 0.78 -19.90 -5.76
CA ARG A 306 2.16 -19.84 -6.25
C ARG A 306 2.96 -18.76 -5.54
N SER A 307 2.36 -17.63 -5.22
CA SER A 307 2.96 -16.55 -4.41
C SER A 307 3.30 -17.02 -2.99
N ARG A 308 2.42 -17.79 -2.33
CA ARG A 308 2.62 -18.25 -0.94
C ARG A 308 3.57 -19.43 -0.76
N VAL A 309 3.67 -20.33 -1.74
CA VAL A 309 4.46 -21.57 -1.64
C VAL A 309 5.94 -21.34 -1.28
N PRO A 310 6.67 -20.39 -1.89
CA PRO A 310 8.06 -20.11 -1.54
C PRO A 310 8.24 -19.78 -0.05
N TRP A 311 7.43 -18.88 0.50
CA TRP A 311 7.51 -18.50 1.91
C TRP A 311 7.10 -19.63 2.86
N LEU A 312 6.06 -20.38 2.51
CA LEU A 312 5.68 -21.59 3.24
C LEU A 312 6.79 -22.65 3.22
N ALA A 313 7.53 -22.78 2.12
CA ALA A 313 8.67 -23.70 2.03
C ALA A 313 9.84 -23.25 2.91
N VAL A 314 10.14 -21.95 2.97
CA VAL A 314 11.14 -21.40 3.90
C VAL A 314 10.73 -21.68 5.35
N ASN A 315 9.47 -21.45 5.71
CA ASN A 315 8.94 -21.76 7.04
C ASN A 315 9.00 -23.27 7.36
N LEU A 316 8.78 -24.13 6.38
CA LEU A 316 8.92 -25.57 6.56
C LEU A 316 10.39 -25.96 6.84
N LEU A 317 11.35 -25.33 6.16
CA LEU A 317 12.78 -25.56 6.42
C LEU A 317 13.18 -25.14 7.83
N THR A 318 12.70 -23.99 8.30
CA THR A 318 12.98 -23.54 9.67
C THR A 318 12.31 -24.44 10.70
N ALA A 319 11.12 -24.97 10.42
CA ALA A 319 10.48 -25.97 11.28
C ALA A 319 11.32 -27.26 11.41
N PHE A 320 11.99 -27.71 10.34
CA PHE A 320 12.92 -28.85 10.41
C PHE A 320 14.17 -28.53 11.25
N LEU A 321 14.67 -27.30 11.22
CA LEU A 321 15.76 -26.87 12.11
C LEU A 321 15.32 -26.93 13.58
N SER A 322 14.14 -26.42 13.90
CA SER A 322 13.56 -26.51 15.25
C SER A 322 13.36 -27.97 15.70
N ALA A 323 12.83 -28.83 14.83
CA ALA A 323 12.68 -30.26 15.12
C ALA A 323 14.04 -30.95 15.35
N SER A 324 15.08 -30.55 14.63
CA SER A 324 16.44 -31.06 14.83
C SER A 324 16.96 -30.71 16.23
N VAL A 325 16.68 -29.51 16.74
CA VAL A 325 17.02 -29.13 18.12
C VAL A 325 16.28 -30.00 19.13
N ILE A 326 14.99 -30.27 18.93
CA ILE A 326 14.21 -31.16 19.80
C ILE A 326 14.83 -32.56 19.83
N SER A 327 15.29 -33.08 18.67
CA SER A 327 15.87 -34.41 18.57
C SER A 327 17.14 -34.61 19.42
N LEU A 328 17.88 -33.53 19.71
CA LEU A 328 19.05 -33.57 20.60
C LEU A 328 18.68 -33.94 22.05
N PHE A 329 17.39 -33.82 22.42
CA PHE A 329 16.88 -34.03 23.77
C PHE A 329 15.87 -35.18 23.85
N ASP A 330 15.89 -36.14 22.90
CA ASP A 330 14.99 -37.30 22.89
C ASP A 330 15.01 -38.08 24.22
N ALA A 331 16.20 -38.32 24.78
CA ALA A 331 16.36 -38.99 26.07
C ALA A 331 15.65 -38.26 27.23
N THR A 332 15.67 -36.92 27.22
CA THR A 332 15.01 -36.08 28.22
C THR A 332 13.49 -36.14 28.07
N ILE A 333 12.99 -36.11 26.83
CA ILE A 333 11.56 -36.18 26.53
C ILE A 333 10.99 -37.55 26.94
N GLN A 334 11.71 -38.64 26.68
CA GLN A 334 11.29 -39.99 27.06
C GLN A 334 11.18 -40.16 28.58
N GLN A 335 12.02 -39.49 29.35
CA GLN A 335 11.95 -39.51 30.81
C GLN A 335 10.85 -38.60 31.37
N ILE A 336 10.58 -37.47 30.70
CA ILE A 336 9.67 -36.44 31.17
C ILE A 336 8.69 -36.06 30.05
N ILE A 337 7.69 -36.92 29.85
CA ILE A 337 6.65 -36.75 28.83
C ILE A 337 5.90 -35.41 28.99
N ALA A 338 5.81 -34.91 30.22
CA ALA A 338 5.21 -33.60 30.52
C ALA A 338 5.87 -32.44 29.75
N LEU A 339 7.16 -32.52 29.44
CA LEU A 339 7.84 -31.49 28.64
C LEU A 339 7.21 -31.41 27.24
N ALA A 340 6.91 -32.54 26.61
CA ALA A 340 6.30 -32.54 25.29
C ALA A 340 4.89 -31.93 25.26
N ILE A 341 4.14 -32.08 26.35
CA ILE A 341 2.80 -31.48 26.51
C ILE A 341 2.90 -29.95 26.68
N LEU A 342 3.99 -29.47 27.29
CA LEU A 342 4.22 -28.05 27.56
C LEU A 342 4.95 -27.31 26.42
N MET A 343 5.60 -28.03 25.50
CA MET A 343 6.32 -27.43 24.35
C MET A 343 5.45 -26.45 23.53
N PRO A 344 4.17 -26.73 23.20
CA PRO A 344 3.34 -25.78 22.46
C PRO A 344 3.13 -24.45 23.18
N ALA A 345 3.04 -24.46 24.52
CA ALA A 345 2.92 -23.23 25.30
C ALA A 345 4.20 -22.39 25.23
N VAL A 346 5.36 -23.06 25.21
CA VAL A 346 6.66 -22.40 25.09
C VAL A 346 6.80 -21.72 23.74
N ALA A 347 6.58 -22.47 22.65
CA ALA A 347 6.67 -21.99 21.29
C ALA A 347 5.65 -20.89 21.01
N GLY A 348 4.37 -21.12 21.36
CA GLY A 348 3.29 -20.17 21.09
C GLY A 348 3.47 -18.82 21.77
N MET A 349 3.88 -18.80 23.04
CA MET A 349 4.18 -17.53 23.72
C MET A 349 5.41 -16.85 23.10
N GLY A 350 6.45 -17.63 22.77
CA GLY A 350 7.66 -17.21 22.06
C GLY A 350 7.35 -16.44 20.79
N GLY A 351 6.67 -17.12 19.86
CA GLY A 351 6.29 -16.57 18.56
C GLY A 351 5.39 -15.35 18.68
N ASN A 352 4.42 -15.36 19.59
CA ASN A 352 3.52 -14.20 19.79
C ASN A 352 4.27 -12.96 20.30
N ALA A 353 5.14 -13.11 21.30
CA ALA A 353 5.94 -12.00 21.80
C ALA A 353 6.92 -11.47 20.75
N GLY A 354 7.56 -12.39 20.00
CA GLY A 354 8.45 -12.04 18.90
C GLY A 354 7.71 -11.27 17.80
N SER A 355 6.50 -11.71 17.45
CA SER A 355 5.65 -11.08 16.45
C SER A 355 5.21 -9.68 16.84
N GLN A 356 4.85 -9.46 18.11
CA GLN A 356 4.51 -8.13 18.62
C GLN A 356 5.70 -7.16 18.52
N THR A 357 6.86 -7.60 19.01
CA THR A 357 8.07 -6.77 18.97
C THR A 357 8.54 -6.50 17.53
N MET A 358 8.40 -7.49 16.64
CA MET A 358 8.67 -7.36 15.21
C MET A 358 7.75 -6.36 14.52
N THR A 359 6.43 -6.47 14.71
CA THR A 359 5.45 -5.55 14.11
C THR A 359 5.77 -4.10 14.47
N VAL A 360 6.11 -3.84 15.73
CA VAL A 360 6.51 -2.50 16.19
C VAL A 360 7.84 -2.06 15.57
N SER A 361 8.77 -2.98 15.34
CA SER A 361 10.11 -2.68 14.81
C SER A 361 10.09 -2.43 13.30
N VAL A 362 9.36 -3.24 12.53
CA VAL A 362 9.18 -3.06 11.08
C VAL A 362 8.51 -1.72 10.80
N ARG A 363 7.37 -1.43 11.44
CA ARG A 363 6.71 -0.12 11.31
C ARG A 363 7.63 1.04 11.70
N ALA A 364 8.46 0.86 12.74
CA ALA A 364 9.37 1.91 13.16
C ALA A 364 10.52 2.14 12.15
N LEU A 365 10.90 1.11 11.38
CA LEU A 365 11.85 1.21 10.27
C LEU A 365 11.21 1.92 9.07
N ALA A 366 10.03 1.49 8.62
CA ALA A 366 9.29 2.11 7.51
C ALA A 366 9.05 3.60 7.75
N THR A 367 8.55 3.97 8.95
CA THR A 367 8.33 5.37 9.34
C THR A 367 9.62 6.19 9.62
N LYS A 368 10.81 5.67 9.31
CA LYS A 368 12.15 6.22 9.65
C LYS A 368 12.29 6.69 11.11
N SER A 369 11.47 6.15 12.01
CA SER A 369 11.46 6.51 13.43
C SER A 369 12.47 5.70 14.26
N LEU A 370 12.99 4.62 13.68
CA LEU A 370 14.08 3.79 14.19
C LEU A 370 15.35 4.04 13.37
N ASP A 371 16.37 4.58 14.01
CA ASP A 371 17.66 4.87 13.41
C ASP A 371 18.79 4.31 14.30
N ILE A 372 19.99 4.14 13.75
CA ILE A 372 21.16 3.59 14.42
C ILE A 372 21.48 4.27 15.76
N HIS A 373 21.15 5.56 15.88
CA HIS A 373 21.34 6.35 17.09
C HIS A 373 20.37 5.98 18.22
N ASN A 374 19.15 5.55 17.89
CA ASN A 374 18.11 5.21 18.86
C ASN A 374 17.91 3.69 19.04
N ALA A 375 18.44 2.87 18.13
CA ALA A 375 18.34 1.42 18.13
C ALA A 375 18.74 0.79 19.48
N ALA A 376 19.88 1.17 20.05
CA ALA A 376 20.35 0.63 21.33
C ALA A 376 19.43 0.98 22.52
N ARG A 377 18.69 2.08 22.46
CA ARG A 377 17.68 2.44 23.47
C ARG A 377 16.44 1.58 23.31
N ILE A 378 15.97 1.36 22.08
CA ILE A 378 14.79 0.56 21.77
C ILE A 378 15.05 -0.92 22.11
N ILE A 379 16.19 -1.47 21.70
CA ILE A 379 16.59 -2.86 22.03
C ILE A 379 16.58 -3.09 23.54
N ARG A 380 17.13 -2.17 24.34
CA ARG A 380 17.14 -2.30 25.81
C ARG A 380 15.74 -2.20 26.41
N ARG A 381 14.88 -1.33 25.87
CA ARG A 381 13.49 -1.19 26.30
C ARG A 381 12.74 -2.50 26.08
N GLU A 382 12.79 -3.05 24.87
CA GLU A 382 12.06 -4.27 24.51
C GLU A 382 12.65 -5.51 25.18
N ALA A 383 13.97 -5.60 25.36
CA ALA A 383 14.56 -6.65 26.20
C ALA A 383 14.03 -6.59 27.65
N GLY A 384 13.83 -5.38 28.18
CA GLY A 384 13.16 -5.18 29.48
C GLY A 384 11.70 -5.65 29.49
N VAL A 385 10.93 -5.33 28.44
CA VAL A 385 9.55 -5.81 28.27
C VAL A 385 9.51 -7.34 28.20
N GLY A 386 10.40 -7.95 27.42
CA GLY A 386 10.53 -9.41 27.31
C GLY A 386 10.84 -10.09 28.64
N ILE A 387 11.74 -9.53 29.45
CA ILE A 387 12.05 -10.06 30.79
C ILE A 387 10.83 -9.94 31.72
N LEU A 388 10.16 -8.78 31.75
CA LEU A 388 8.99 -8.58 32.61
C LEU A 388 7.84 -9.51 32.23
N ASN A 389 7.53 -9.63 30.94
CA ASN A 389 6.52 -10.55 30.42
C ASN A 389 6.91 -12.00 30.68
N GLY A 390 8.19 -12.35 30.49
CA GLY A 390 8.75 -13.66 30.80
C GLY A 390 8.62 -14.04 32.27
N MET A 391 8.86 -13.11 33.18
CA MET A 391 8.63 -13.35 34.61
C MET A 391 7.14 -13.54 34.92
N LEU A 392 6.27 -12.70 34.37
CA LEU A 392 4.83 -12.75 34.63
C LEU A 392 4.21 -14.07 34.12
N PHE A 393 4.34 -14.32 32.81
CA PHE A 393 3.75 -15.49 32.17
C PHE A 393 4.50 -16.78 32.50
N GLY A 394 5.83 -16.71 32.67
CA GLY A 394 6.62 -17.84 33.12
C GLY A 394 6.23 -18.30 34.53
N CYS A 395 6.05 -17.38 35.48
CA CYS A 395 5.54 -17.75 36.80
C CYS A 395 4.13 -18.32 36.74
N ALA A 396 3.22 -17.70 35.97
CA ALA A 396 1.85 -18.16 35.84
C ALA A 396 1.78 -19.59 35.27
N ILE A 397 2.44 -19.84 34.13
CA ILE A 397 2.50 -21.17 33.51
C ILE A 397 3.25 -22.15 34.40
N GLY A 398 4.30 -21.72 35.10
CA GLY A 398 5.03 -22.53 36.06
C GLY A 398 4.19 -23.03 37.23
N ILE A 399 3.34 -22.16 37.80
CA ILE A 399 2.40 -22.56 38.84
C ILE A 399 1.39 -23.57 38.28
N VAL A 400 0.81 -23.30 37.12
CA VAL A 400 -0.17 -24.20 36.49
C VAL A 400 0.46 -25.56 36.17
N ALA A 401 1.64 -25.59 35.56
CA ALA A 401 2.35 -26.82 35.22
C ALA A 401 2.74 -27.60 36.48
N GLY A 402 3.26 -26.93 37.52
CA GLY A 402 3.63 -27.57 38.77
C GLY A 402 2.43 -28.20 39.49
N VAL A 403 1.27 -27.55 39.45
CA VAL A 403 0.03 -28.11 40.00
C VAL A 403 -0.53 -29.22 39.11
N TRP A 404 -0.54 -29.08 37.79
CA TRP A 404 -1.12 -30.07 36.90
C TRP A 404 -0.33 -31.39 36.94
N PHE A 405 0.99 -31.31 36.78
CA PHE A 405 1.85 -32.49 36.78
C PHE A 405 2.23 -32.96 38.19
N GLN A 406 1.76 -32.27 39.23
CA GLN A 406 2.09 -32.54 40.64
C GLN A 406 3.61 -32.59 40.90
N ASP A 407 4.38 -31.80 40.13
CA ASP A 407 5.85 -31.72 40.22
C ASP A 407 6.30 -30.25 40.16
N ILE A 408 6.80 -29.75 41.29
CA ILE A 408 7.28 -28.38 41.41
C ILE A 408 8.53 -28.10 40.54
N HIS A 409 9.31 -29.13 40.20
CA HIS A 409 10.48 -28.99 39.34
C HIS A 409 10.08 -28.65 37.91
N ILE A 410 9.02 -29.27 37.38
CA ILE A 410 8.47 -28.93 36.06
C ILE A 410 8.03 -27.46 36.04
N GLY A 411 7.38 -27.00 37.11
CA GLY A 411 7.00 -25.60 37.27
C GLY A 411 8.18 -24.62 37.24
N GLY A 412 9.28 -24.95 37.92
CA GLY A 412 10.50 -24.14 37.91
C GLY A 412 11.22 -24.11 36.55
N ILE A 413 11.26 -25.25 35.87
CA ILE A 413 11.85 -25.39 34.53
C ILE A 413 11.10 -24.52 33.53
N ILE A 414 9.77 -24.62 33.47
CA ILE A 414 8.99 -23.83 32.51
C ILE A 414 9.05 -22.34 32.81
N ALA A 415 9.03 -21.94 34.09
CA ALA A 415 9.14 -20.52 34.45
C ALA A 415 10.48 -19.92 33.99
N THR A 416 11.58 -20.65 34.20
CA THR A 416 12.92 -20.20 33.79
C THR A 416 13.07 -20.19 32.27
N ALA A 417 12.60 -21.24 31.60
CA ALA A 417 12.64 -21.35 30.15
C ALA A 417 11.80 -20.26 29.46
N MET A 418 10.62 -19.94 30.01
CA MET A 418 9.77 -18.83 29.54
C MET A 418 10.46 -17.48 29.65
N CYS A 419 11.16 -17.22 30.74
CA CYS A 419 11.91 -15.98 30.88
C CYS A 419 12.99 -15.83 29.79
N LEU A 420 13.73 -16.91 29.50
CA LEU A 420 14.74 -16.90 28.43
C LEU A 420 14.11 -16.82 27.04
N ASN A 421 13.02 -17.55 26.79
CA ASN A 421 12.34 -17.54 25.51
C ASN A 421 11.75 -16.16 25.19
N MET A 422 11.12 -15.49 26.17
CA MET A 422 10.56 -14.15 25.99
C MET A 422 11.65 -13.09 25.75
N LEU A 423 12.80 -13.22 26.42
CA LEU A 423 13.95 -12.37 26.13
C LEU A 423 14.48 -12.60 24.71
N ALA A 424 14.61 -13.86 24.29
CA ALA A 424 15.05 -14.20 22.94
C ALA A 424 14.06 -13.68 21.88
N ALA A 425 12.76 -13.80 22.14
CA ALA A 425 11.70 -13.30 21.27
C ALA A 425 11.75 -11.77 21.11
N ALA A 426 11.91 -11.03 22.21
CA ALA A 426 12.04 -9.57 22.16
C ALA A 426 13.31 -9.13 21.41
N LEU A 427 14.42 -9.84 21.60
CA LEU A 427 15.67 -9.54 20.88
C LEU A 427 15.56 -9.88 19.39
N ALA A 428 15.03 -11.06 19.06
CA ALA A 428 14.82 -11.49 17.68
C ALA A 428 13.89 -10.53 16.93
N GLY A 429 12.79 -10.12 17.56
CA GLY A 429 11.81 -9.21 16.99
C GLY A 429 12.36 -7.84 16.60
N ILE A 430 13.45 -7.34 17.19
CA ILE A 430 14.08 -6.08 16.77
C ILE A 430 15.32 -6.31 15.93
N LEU A 431 16.17 -7.26 16.34
CA LEU A 431 17.48 -7.46 15.71
C LEU A 431 17.34 -8.02 14.30
N ILE A 432 16.33 -8.86 14.04
CA ILE A 432 16.13 -9.43 12.70
C ILE A 432 15.73 -8.32 11.70
N PRO A 433 14.68 -7.52 11.93
CA PRO A 433 14.36 -6.39 11.06
C PRO A 433 15.54 -5.44 10.83
N LEU A 434 16.24 -5.05 11.91
CA LEU A 434 17.42 -4.16 11.84
C LEU A 434 18.57 -4.72 10.99
N VAL A 435 18.78 -6.03 11.06
CA VAL A 435 19.85 -6.68 10.30
C VAL A 435 19.46 -6.75 8.82
N LEU A 436 18.20 -7.05 8.51
CA LEU A 436 17.69 -7.09 7.13
C LEU A 436 17.78 -5.72 6.46
N ASP A 437 17.26 -4.69 7.12
CA ASP A 437 17.32 -3.29 6.67
C ASP A 437 18.76 -2.86 6.37
N LYS A 438 19.70 -3.17 7.28
CA LYS A 438 21.12 -2.87 7.09
C LYS A 438 21.75 -3.56 5.87
N PHE A 439 21.22 -4.70 5.45
CA PHE A 439 21.68 -5.41 4.25
C PHE A 439 20.87 -5.05 2.98
N GLY A 440 19.92 -4.11 3.07
CA GLY A 440 19.06 -3.68 1.96
C GLY A 440 17.99 -4.70 1.60
N ALA A 441 17.62 -5.59 2.53
CA ALA A 441 16.50 -6.51 2.36
C ALA A 441 15.29 -5.98 3.10
N ASP A 442 14.11 -6.09 2.49
CA ASP A 442 12.86 -5.66 3.10
C ASP A 442 12.57 -6.41 4.43
N PRO A 443 12.51 -5.69 5.57
CA PRO A 443 12.18 -6.26 6.86
C PRO A 443 10.77 -6.85 6.96
N ALA A 444 9.76 -6.30 6.26
CA ALA A 444 8.38 -6.72 6.35
C ALA A 444 8.19 -8.18 5.87
N VAL A 445 8.73 -8.51 4.68
CA VAL A 445 8.55 -9.83 4.05
C VAL A 445 9.22 -10.95 4.86
N SER A 446 10.42 -10.68 5.35
CA SER A 446 11.33 -11.74 5.81
C SER A 446 11.26 -11.97 7.32
N SER A 447 10.92 -10.94 8.11
CA SER A 447 11.12 -11.01 9.56
C SER A 447 10.26 -12.08 10.23
N ALA A 448 9.03 -12.32 9.78
CA ALA A 448 8.07 -13.19 10.47
C ALA A 448 8.57 -14.63 10.63
N VAL A 449 9.04 -15.22 9.53
CA VAL A 449 9.54 -16.60 9.49
C VAL A 449 10.83 -16.73 10.29
N PHE A 450 11.76 -15.78 10.16
CA PHE A 450 13.03 -15.82 10.89
C PHE A 450 12.85 -15.60 12.40
N VAL A 451 11.96 -14.68 12.80
CA VAL A 451 11.64 -14.46 14.22
C VAL A 451 11.05 -15.74 14.82
N THR A 452 10.07 -16.34 14.15
CA THR A 452 9.45 -17.60 14.60
C THR A 452 10.50 -18.71 14.73
N ALA A 453 11.36 -18.86 13.71
CA ALA A 453 12.44 -19.84 13.72
C ALA A 453 13.40 -19.65 14.91
N VAL A 454 13.83 -18.42 15.18
CA VAL A 454 14.70 -18.12 16.31
C VAL A 454 14.00 -18.39 17.63
N THR A 455 12.72 -18.01 17.77
CA THR A 455 11.96 -18.28 19.01
C THR A 455 11.74 -19.76 19.25
N ASP A 456 11.51 -20.56 18.21
CA ASP A 456 11.35 -22.01 18.35
C ASP A 456 12.68 -22.68 18.70
N ILE A 457 13.75 -22.36 17.97
CA ILE A 457 15.09 -22.92 18.21
C ILE A 457 15.55 -22.59 19.63
N VAL A 458 15.50 -21.31 20.01
CA VAL A 458 15.96 -20.87 21.34
C VAL A 458 15.00 -21.34 22.43
N GLY A 459 13.70 -21.30 22.18
CA GLY A 459 12.67 -21.75 23.12
C GLY A 459 12.79 -23.23 23.44
N PHE A 460 12.86 -24.10 22.43
CA PHE A 460 13.03 -25.54 22.64
C PHE A 460 14.40 -25.87 23.25
N PHE A 461 15.47 -25.23 22.77
CA PHE A 461 16.81 -25.43 23.34
C PHE A 461 16.87 -25.01 24.81
N ALA A 462 16.34 -23.84 25.16
CA ALA A 462 16.31 -23.37 26.54
C ALA A 462 15.44 -24.27 27.42
N PHE A 463 14.24 -24.63 26.96
CA PHE A 463 13.31 -25.45 27.74
C PHE A 463 13.84 -26.86 28.00
N LEU A 464 14.23 -27.57 26.94
CA LEU A 464 14.73 -28.94 27.04
C LEU A 464 16.14 -28.98 27.64
N GLY A 465 16.98 -28.00 27.33
CA GLY A 465 18.32 -27.86 27.90
C GLY A 465 18.30 -27.62 29.40
N ILE A 466 17.43 -26.71 29.88
CA ILE A 466 17.23 -26.50 31.32
C ILE A 466 16.71 -27.77 31.97
N ALA A 467 15.73 -28.46 31.39
CA ALA A 467 15.22 -29.71 31.95
C ALA A 467 16.30 -30.79 32.06
N THR A 468 17.09 -30.96 31.00
CA THR A 468 18.20 -31.92 30.93
C THR A 468 19.23 -31.65 32.01
N TRP A 469 19.62 -30.39 32.16
CA TRP A 469 20.55 -29.96 33.22
C TRP A 469 19.94 -30.13 34.62
N TRP A 470 18.68 -29.77 34.80
CA TRP A 470 17.98 -29.78 36.09
C TRP A 470 17.83 -31.20 36.66
N TYR A 471 17.49 -32.17 35.80
CA TYR A 471 17.35 -33.58 36.20
C TYR A 471 18.67 -34.38 36.07
N GLY A 472 19.77 -33.74 35.65
CA GLY A 472 21.08 -34.40 35.51
C GLY A 472 21.08 -35.50 34.45
N ILE A 473 20.24 -35.37 33.42
CA ILE A 473 20.10 -36.36 32.36
C ILE A 473 21.28 -36.20 31.41
N SER A 474 22.22 -37.13 31.45
CA SER A 474 23.26 -37.24 30.43
C SER A 474 22.68 -37.98 29.23
N GLY A 475 22.56 -37.28 28.11
CA GLY A 475 22.30 -37.86 26.78
C GLY A 475 23.50 -38.64 26.26
#